data_AF-A0A924VE78-F1
#
_entry.id   AF-A0A924VE78-F1
#
_cell.length_a   1.000
_cell.length_b   1.000
_cell.length_c   1.000
_cell.angle_alpha   90.00
_cell.angle_beta   90.00
_cell.angle_gamma   90.00
#
_symmetry.space_group_name_H-M   'P 1'
#
loop_
_entity.id
_entity.type
_entity.pdbx_description
1 polymer ?
#
loop_
_entity_poly.entity_id
_entity_poly.type
_entity_poly.pdbx_seq_one_letter_code
_entity_poly.pdbx_strand_id
1 'polypeptide(L)'
;MSIVTSLFDQAQLSEAAYANFLNSAGNLLTDVDSVKTALTTGDGKFSPAQATYFVAHWQVVSQYTAPPGLFGITDGTGFSGTVFKHIATNEYTFSLRGTEPGYSDLLGADAGDIVADGLALDQIMDMYNYWQSLTHTGVYQAKQLVTMTTETVALNAAYAISSVAGLAYEATLRANASIIIDYPSKRRMG
;
A
#
# COMPACT_ATOMS: atom_id res chain seq x y z
N MET A 1 -8.37 28.81 8.81
CA MET A 1 -7.05 28.18 8.61
C MET A 1 -6.42 28.76 7.36
N SER A 2 -5.13 29.10 7.37
CA SER A 2 -4.47 29.61 6.15
C SER A 2 -4.09 28.45 5.22
N ILE A 3 -3.94 28.74 3.91
CA ILE A 3 -3.44 27.75 2.94
C ILE A 3 -2.07 27.21 3.37
N VAL A 4 -1.20 28.08 3.89
CA VAL A 4 0.14 27.71 4.36
C VAL A 4 0.07 26.71 5.51
N THR A 5 -0.84 26.92 6.47
CA THR A 5 -1.06 25.99 7.58
C THR A 5 -1.55 24.63 7.09
N SER A 6 -2.52 24.62 6.17
CA SER A 6 -3.03 23.37 5.59
C SER A 6 -1.95 22.58 4.83
N LEU A 7 -1.11 23.26 4.05
CA LEU A 7 -0.02 22.61 3.32
C LEU A 7 1.05 22.08 4.27
N PHE A 8 1.34 22.81 5.34
CA PHE A 8 2.27 22.36 6.38
C PHE A 8 1.76 21.11 7.11
N ASP A 9 0.48 21.07 7.49
CA ASP A 9 -0.12 19.89 8.13
C ASP A 9 -0.12 18.68 7.20
N GLN A 10 -0.51 18.86 5.94
CA GLN A 10 -0.48 17.78 4.94
C GLN A 10 0.94 17.25 4.71
N ALA A 11 1.93 18.14 4.57
CA ALA A 11 3.32 17.74 4.39
C ALA A 11 3.86 16.94 5.59
N GLN A 12 3.57 17.39 6.83
CA GLN A 12 3.93 16.64 8.03
C GLN A 12 3.24 15.28 8.08
N LEU A 13 1.95 15.19 7.78
CA LEU A 13 1.23 13.91 7.79
C LEU A 13 1.75 12.94 6.73
N SER A 14 2.14 13.44 5.56
CA SER A 14 2.77 12.63 4.51
C SER A 14 4.16 12.13 4.92
N GLU A 15 4.98 12.97 5.53
CA GLU A 15 6.31 12.58 6.01
C GLU A 15 6.21 11.62 7.21
N ALA A 16 5.28 11.85 8.13
CA ALA A 16 5.01 10.96 9.26
C ALA A 16 4.51 9.58 8.82
N ALA A 17 3.88 9.45 7.65
CA ALA A 17 3.43 8.16 7.11
C ALA A 17 4.60 7.20 6.80
N TYR A 18 5.83 7.70 6.69
CA TYR A 18 7.02 6.86 6.54
C TYR A 18 7.54 6.30 7.86
N ALA A 19 7.17 6.87 9.01
CA ALA A 19 7.62 6.39 10.32
C ALA A 19 6.96 5.06 10.72
N ASN A 20 7.67 4.25 11.50
CA ASN A 20 7.14 3.03 12.09
C ASN A 20 6.64 3.29 13.52
N PHE A 21 5.31 3.26 13.70
CA PHE A 21 4.63 3.41 14.99
C PHE A 21 4.26 2.08 15.63
N LEU A 22 4.83 0.97 15.18
CA LEU A 22 4.62 -0.36 15.76
C LEU A 22 5.88 -0.81 16.51
N ASN A 23 5.71 -1.32 17.71
CA ASN A 23 6.80 -1.98 18.44
C ASN A 23 7.11 -3.36 17.85
N SER A 24 8.15 -4.03 18.37
CA SER A 24 8.58 -5.36 17.90
C SER A 24 7.51 -6.46 18.05
N ALA A 25 6.49 -6.25 18.88
CA ALA A 25 5.35 -7.14 19.04
C ALA A 25 4.15 -6.75 18.16
N GLY A 26 4.29 -5.74 17.29
CA GLY A 26 3.24 -5.27 16.39
C GLY A 26 2.18 -4.38 17.05
N ASN A 27 2.42 -3.90 18.28
CA ASN A 27 1.47 -3.01 18.97
C ASN A 27 1.80 -1.56 18.67
N LEU A 28 0.76 -0.72 18.58
CA LEU A 28 0.89 0.71 18.36
C LEU A 28 1.63 1.39 19.53
N LEU A 29 2.57 2.26 19.20
CA LEU A 29 3.22 3.16 20.16
C LEU A 29 2.21 4.22 20.60
N THR A 30 1.92 4.27 21.90
CA THR A 30 0.94 5.20 22.47
C THR A 30 1.55 6.29 23.34
N ASP A 31 2.77 6.10 23.83
CA ASP A 31 3.46 7.11 24.63
C ASP A 31 4.15 8.16 23.74
N VAL A 32 4.14 9.41 24.21
CA VAL A 32 4.61 10.56 23.45
C VAL A 32 6.08 10.44 23.07
N ASP A 33 6.92 9.89 23.94
CA ASP A 33 8.36 9.81 23.72
C ASP A 33 8.71 8.75 22.66
N SER A 34 8.03 7.60 22.67
CA SER A 34 8.18 6.58 21.61
C SER A 34 7.67 7.09 20.27
N VAL A 35 6.55 7.83 20.24
CA VAL A 35 6.05 8.44 18.99
C VAL A 35 7.04 9.48 18.46
N LYS A 36 7.59 10.35 19.32
CA LYS A 36 8.64 11.30 18.91
C LYS A 36 9.89 10.57 18.40
N THR A 37 10.28 9.48 19.04
CA THR A 37 11.42 8.66 18.62
C THR A 37 11.15 8.07 17.24
N ALA A 38 9.97 7.50 17.00
CA ALA A 38 9.57 6.97 15.70
C ALA A 38 9.57 8.04 14.59
N LEU A 39 9.13 9.27 14.90
CA LEU A 39 9.11 10.38 13.94
C LEU A 39 10.51 10.89 13.56
N THR A 40 11.51 10.69 14.42
CA THR A 40 12.87 11.27 14.26
C THR A 40 13.93 10.23 13.89
N THR A 41 13.55 8.95 13.81
CA THR A 41 14.47 7.84 13.54
C THR A 41 13.94 6.95 12.41
N GLY A 42 14.83 6.15 11.82
CA GLY A 42 14.50 5.32 10.66
C GLY A 42 14.12 6.18 9.46
N ASP A 43 12.94 5.91 8.88
CA ASP A 43 12.38 6.69 7.77
C ASP A 43 11.58 7.92 8.23
N GLY A 44 11.33 8.06 9.53
CA GLY A 44 10.83 9.31 10.12
C GLY A 44 11.96 10.35 10.12
N LYS A 45 11.86 11.37 9.26
CA LYS A 45 12.91 12.38 9.05
C LYS A 45 12.62 13.72 9.74
N PHE A 46 11.74 13.71 10.74
CA PHE A 46 11.39 14.94 11.44
C PHE A 46 12.58 15.48 12.21
N SER A 47 12.73 16.80 12.21
CA SER A 47 13.51 17.47 13.25
C SER A 47 12.86 17.31 14.63
N PRO A 48 13.62 17.42 15.73
CA PRO A 48 13.04 17.37 17.08
C PRO A 48 11.92 18.40 17.32
N ALA A 49 12.00 19.55 16.65
CA ALA A 49 10.97 20.59 16.69
C ALA A 49 9.68 20.17 15.96
N GLN A 50 9.80 19.60 14.75
CA GLN A 50 8.65 19.04 14.02
C GLN A 50 8.01 17.91 14.82
N ALA A 51 8.79 16.99 15.40
CA ALA A 51 8.25 15.89 16.19
C ALA A 51 7.49 16.39 17.43
N THR A 52 8.02 17.44 18.09
CA THR A 52 7.33 18.09 19.22
C THR A 52 6.05 18.79 18.78
N TYR A 53 6.06 19.47 17.63
CA TYR A 53 4.85 20.07 17.06
C TYR A 53 3.81 18.99 16.75
N PHE A 54 4.22 17.91 16.09
CA PHE A 54 3.33 16.85 15.63
C PHE A 54 2.55 16.23 16.78
N VAL A 55 3.24 15.74 17.83
CA VAL A 55 2.56 15.08 18.95
C VAL A 55 1.70 16.03 19.80
N ALA A 56 1.88 17.35 19.66
CA ALA A 56 1.01 18.34 20.29
C ALA A 56 -0.31 18.56 19.52
N HIS A 57 -0.38 18.19 18.24
CA HIS A 57 -1.54 18.42 17.37
C HIS A 57 -2.18 17.13 16.86
N TRP A 58 -1.42 16.04 16.79
CA TRP A 58 -1.80 14.79 16.14
C TRP A 58 -1.57 13.60 17.07
N GLN A 59 -2.50 12.67 17.02
CA GLN A 59 -2.43 11.36 17.66
C GLN A 59 -2.36 10.29 16.58
N VAL A 60 -1.47 9.30 16.75
CA VAL A 60 -1.47 8.09 15.93
C VAL A 60 -2.57 7.14 16.45
N VAL A 61 -3.50 6.74 15.59
CA VAL A 61 -4.67 5.93 15.96
C VAL A 61 -4.50 4.48 15.53
N SER A 62 -3.94 4.27 14.35
CA SER A 62 -3.72 2.95 13.78
C SER A 62 -2.65 3.05 12.71
N GLN A 63 -1.88 1.98 12.54
CA GLN A 63 -1.00 1.81 11.40
C GLN A 63 -1.09 0.36 10.93
N TYR A 64 -1.06 0.17 9.63
CA TYR A 64 -0.82 -1.12 9.01
C TYR A 64 0.30 -0.98 7.99
N THR A 65 1.27 -1.89 8.08
CA THR A 65 2.33 -2.05 7.09
C THR A 65 2.27 -3.49 6.62
N ALA A 66 2.08 -3.68 5.31
CA ALA A 66 2.10 -5.00 4.71
C ALA A 66 3.44 -5.68 5.04
N PRO A 67 3.44 -6.95 5.49
CA PRO A 67 4.67 -7.61 5.87
C PRO A 67 5.64 -7.64 4.68
N PRO A 68 6.95 -7.41 4.90
CA PRO A 68 7.93 -7.74 3.88
C PRO A 68 7.83 -9.24 3.65
N GLY A 69 7.68 -9.67 2.40
CA GLY A 69 7.44 -11.08 2.18
C GLY A 69 8.63 -11.94 2.62
N LEU A 70 8.34 -13.22 2.80
CA LEU A 70 9.18 -14.19 3.49
C LEU A 70 10.61 -14.21 2.93
N PHE A 71 11.60 -13.89 3.79
CA PHE A 71 13.04 -13.80 3.48
C PHE A 71 13.43 -12.80 2.36
N GLY A 72 12.58 -11.81 2.06
CA GLY A 72 12.79 -10.93 0.91
C GLY A 72 12.61 -11.65 -0.44
N ILE A 73 11.89 -12.78 -0.45
CA ILE A 73 11.65 -13.64 -1.63
C ILE A 73 10.20 -13.52 -2.13
N THR A 74 9.29 -13.07 -1.26
CA THR A 74 7.99 -12.55 -1.71
C THR A 74 8.07 -11.04 -1.54
N ASP A 75 7.76 -10.29 -2.58
CA ASP A 75 7.63 -8.85 -2.44
C ASP A 75 6.36 -8.63 -1.64
N GLY A 76 6.52 -8.23 -0.37
CA GLY A 76 5.41 -7.58 0.32
C GLY A 76 4.93 -6.44 -0.57
N THR A 77 3.64 -6.14 -0.58
CA THR A 77 3.08 -5.13 -1.52
C THR A 77 3.74 -3.76 -1.35
N GLY A 78 4.41 -3.52 -0.23
CA GLY A 78 5.01 -2.23 0.12
C GLY A 78 3.98 -1.23 0.63
N PHE A 79 2.71 -1.64 0.72
CA PHE A 79 1.63 -0.83 1.27
C PHE A 79 1.89 -0.51 2.75
N SER A 80 1.80 0.77 3.08
CA SER A 80 1.75 1.24 4.46
C SER A 80 0.77 2.40 4.55
N GLY A 81 -0.15 2.30 5.52
CA GLY A 81 -1.16 3.30 5.80
C GLY A 81 -1.22 3.59 7.29
N THR A 82 -1.38 4.87 7.64
CA THR A 82 -1.49 5.33 9.02
C THR A 82 -2.68 6.25 9.17
N VAL A 83 -3.47 6.03 10.22
CA VAL A 83 -4.57 6.90 10.62
C VAL A 83 -4.08 7.83 11.71
N PHE A 84 -4.13 9.13 11.43
CA PHE A 84 -3.88 10.19 12.38
C PHE A 84 -5.19 10.85 12.79
N LYS A 85 -5.27 11.31 14.04
CA LYS A 85 -6.39 12.11 14.54
C LYS A 85 -5.86 13.45 15.01
N HIS A 86 -6.46 14.54 14.53
CA HIS A 86 -6.17 15.87 15.04
C HIS A 86 -6.76 16.02 16.44
N ILE A 87 -5.96 16.43 17.42
CA ILE A 87 -6.34 16.48 18.84
C ILE A 87 -7.42 17.55 19.07
N ALA A 88 -7.25 18.74 18.49
CA ALA A 88 -8.20 19.84 18.69
C ALA A 88 -9.55 19.64 17.96
N THR A 89 -9.54 19.16 16.70
CA THR A 89 -10.75 19.08 15.87
C THR A 89 -11.41 17.70 15.90
N ASN A 90 -10.73 16.66 16.38
CA ASN A 90 -11.12 15.25 16.28
C ASN A 90 -11.28 14.73 14.84
N GLU A 91 -10.77 15.45 13.84
CA GLU A 91 -10.76 15.00 12.45
C GLU A 91 -9.73 13.89 12.25
N TYR A 92 -10.05 12.92 11.39
CA TYR A 92 -9.19 11.80 11.06
C TYR A 92 -8.59 11.99 9.66
N THR A 93 -7.28 11.78 9.55
CA THR A 93 -6.56 11.76 8.28
C THR A 93 -5.99 10.38 8.05
N PHE A 94 -6.32 9.79 6.90
CA PHE A 94 -5.73 8.56 6.42
C PHE A 94 -4.56 8.88 5.49
N SER A 95 -3.34 8.64 5.96
CA SER A 95 -2.11 8.92 5.21
C SER A 95 -1.52 7.63 4.65
N LEU A 96 -1.09 7.69 3.40
CA LEU A 96 -0.43 6.59 2.70
C LEU A 96 1.04 6.94 2.49
N ARG A 97 1.92 5.97 2.74
CA ARG A 97 3.33 6.08 2.38
C ARG A 97 3.47 5.86 0.87
N GLY A 98 4.37 6.60 0.22
CA GLY A 98 4.79 6.30 -1.15
C GLY A 98 5.68 5.05 -1.22
N THR A 99 5.97 4.60 -2.44
CA THR A 99 6.84 3.44 -2.68
C THR A 99 8.27 3.70 -2.21
N GLU A 100 8.88 2.73 -1.51
CA GLU A 100 10.28 2.82 -1.08
C GLU A 100 11.24 2.88 -2.29
N PRO A 101 12.21 3.81 -2.32
CA PRO A 101 13.28 3.79 -3.31
C PRO A 101 14.21 2.60 -3.00
N GLY A 102 14.04 1.50 -3.73
CA GLY A 102 14.74 0.25 -3.45
C GLY A 102 14.11 -0.98 -4.08
N TYR A 103 12.81 -0.92 -4.40
CA TYR A 103 12.25 -1.75 -5.46
C TYR A 103 12.94 -1.34 -6.77
N SER A 104 13.70 -2.26 -7.33
CA SER A 104 14.95 -2.03 -8.09
C SER A 104 14.89 -1.27 -9.42
N ASP A 105 13.82 -0.53 -9.75
CA ASP A 105 13.74 0.11 -11.07
C ASP A 105 12.84 1.36 -11.19
N LEU A 106 12.68 2.16 -10.14
CA LEU A 106 11.81 3.35 -10.24
C LEU A 106 12.34 4.49 -11.14
N LEU A 107 13.55 4.38 -11.68
CA LEU A 107 14.17 5.45 -12.49
C LEU A 107 14.65 4.98 -13.88
N GLY A 108 14.60 3.69 -14.20
CA GLY A 108 15.15 3.13 -15.44
C GLY A 108 14.10 2.58 -16.40
N ALA A 109 13.08 1.90 -15.91
CA ALA A 109 12.03 1.32 -16.73
C ALA A 109 10.66 1.42 -16.05
N ASP A 110 9.71 2.04 -16.75
CA ASP A 110 8.28 1.76 -16.63
C ASP A 110 7.62 1.96 -15.25
N ALA A 111 7.25 3.22 -14.98
CA ALA A 111 6.07 3.51 -14.15
C ALA A 111 4.79 2.81 -14.68
N GLY A 112 4.80 2.33 -15.94
CA GLY A 112 3.79 1.44 -16.52
C GLY A 112 3.87 -0.01 -16.03
N ASP A 113 5.06 -0.53 -15.70
CA ASP A 113 5.27 -1.93 -15.27
C ASP A 113 4.84 -2.14 -13.82
N ILE A 114 4.94 -1.13 -12.95
CA ILE A 114 4.39 -1.18 -11.59
C ILE A 114 2.86 -1.40 -11.59
N VAL A 115 2.17 -0.87 -12.62
CA VAL A 115 0.73 -1.08 -12.82
C VAL A 115 0.44 -2.38 -13.59
N ALA A 116 1.37 -2.84 -14.44
CA ALA A 116 1.21 -4.02 -15.31
C ALA A 116 1.74 -5.35 -14.73
N ASP A 117 2.44 -5.35 -13.59
CA ASP A 117 2.99 -6.56 -12.96
C ASP A 117 2.19 -7.00 -11.71
N GLY A 118 0.96 -6.53 -11.55
CA GLY A 118 0.06 -6.92 -10.45
C GLY A 118 0.38 -6.30 -9.07
N LEU A 119 1.58 -5.73 -8.88
CA LEU A 119 2.01 -5.13 -7.60
C LEU A 119 1.08 -3.99 -7.14
N ALA A 120 0.66 -3.11 -8.05
CA ALA A 120 -0.31 -2.06 -7.72
C ALA A 120 -1.68 -2.63 -7.32
N LEU A 121 -2.11 -3.74 -7.93
CA LEU A 121 -3.37 -4.40 -7.59
C LEU A 121 -3.30 -5.02 -6.19
N ASP A 122 -2.18 -5.64 -5.83
CA ASP A 122 -1.96 -6.18 -4.50
C ASP A 122 -1.92 -5.07 -3.42
N GLN A 123 -1.27 -3.92 -3.70
CA GLN A 123 -1.31 -2.75 -2.82
C GLN A 123 -2.74 -2.22 -2.59
N ILE A 124 -3.57 -2.21 -3.65
CA ILE A 124 -4.99 -1.82 -3.54
C ILE A 124 -5.77 -2.81 -2.68
N MET A 125 -5.48 -4.12 -2.76
CA MET A 125 -6.12 -5.13 -1.92
C MET A 125 -5.77 -4.94 -0.43
N ASP A 126 -4.51 -4.68 -0.12
CA ASP A 126 -4.08 -4.38 1.25
C ASP A 126 -4.72 -3.10 1.78
N MET A 127 -4.77 -2.04 0.96
CA MET A 127 -5.48 -0.81 1.31
C MET A 127 -6.95 -1.06 1.61
N TYR A 128 -7.64 -1.81 0.75
CA TYR A 128 -9.04 -2.15 0.93
C TYR A 128 -9.26 -2.95 2.22
N ASN A 129 -8.45 -3.98 2.46
CA ASN A 129 -8.56 -4.80 3.67
C ASN A 129 -8.29 -3.99 4.93
N TYR A 130 -7.29 -3.12 4.90
CA TYR A 130 -6.99 -2.24 6.03
C TYR A 130 -8.14 -1.26 6.27
N TRP A 131 -8.67 -0.62 5.23
CA TRP A 131 -9.82 0.27 5.35
C TRP A 131 -11.05 -0.44 5.93
N GLN A 132 -11.32 -1.67 5.51
CA GLN A 132 -12.41 -2.49 6.07
C GLN A 132 -12.17 -2.81 7.54
N SER A 133 -10.92 -3.09 7.95
CA SER A 133 -10.58 -3.32 9.36
C SER A 133 -10.80 -2.08 10.24
N LEU A 134 -10.69 -0.89 9.66
CA LEU A 134 -10.89 0.38 10.36
C LEU A 134 -12.37 0.78 10.45
N THR A 135 -13.16 0.47 9.43
CA THR A 135 -14.50 1.05 9.25
C THR A 135 -15.64 0.06 9.43
N HIS A 136 -15.38 -1.24 9.31
CA HIS A 136 -16.41 -2.25 9.45
C HIS A 136 -16.71 -2.56 10.92
N THR A 137 -17.99 -2.71 11.26
CA THR A 137 -18.40 -3.18 12.58
C THR A 137 -18.50 -4.70 12.58
N GLY A 138 -17.68 -5.39 13.37
CA GLY A 138 -17.68 -6.85 13.48
C GLY A 138 -16.76 -7.52 12.45
N VAL A 139 -17.18 -8.66 11.91
CA VAL A 139 -16.36 -9.46 10.99
C VAL A 139 -16.52 -8.95 9.56
N TYR A 140 -15.42 -8.64 8.89
CA TYR A 140 -15.40 -8.31 7.46
C TYR A 140 -14.75 -9.42 6.64
N GLN A 141 -15.13 -9.54 5.37
CA GLN A 141 -14.45 -10.43 4.44
C GLN A 141 -13.31 -9.71 3.75
N ALA A 142 -12.09 -10.18 4.01
CA ALA A 142 -10.91 -9.73 3.30
C ALA A 142 -10.96 -10.16 1.81
N LYS A 143 -10.29 -9.39 0.97
CA LYS A 143 -10.12 -9.65 -0.47
C LYS A 143 -8.68 -10.03 -0.76
N GLN A 144 -8.50 -10.92 -1.73
CA GLN A 144 -7.21 -11.34 -2.24
C GLN A 144 -7.31 -11.55 -3.75
N LEU A 145 -6.20 -11.34 -4.45
CA LEU A 145 -6.05 -11.74 -5.83
C LEU A 145 -5.49 -13.16 -5.88
N VAL A 146 -6.04 -13.96 -6.78
CA VAL A 146 -5.62 -15.35 -6.98
C VAL A 146 -5.30 -15.54 -8.43
N THR A 147 -4.10 -16.06 -8.72
CA THR A 147 -3.72 -16.41 -10.08
C THR A 147 -4.55 -17.59 -10.57
N MET A 148 -5.34 -17.36 -11.63
CA MET A 148 -6.18 -18.37 -12.27
C MET A 148 -5.36 -19.21 -13.26
N THR A 149 -4.59 -20.17 -12.73
CA THR A 149 -3.60 -20.94 -13.52
C THR A 149 -4.21 -21.72 -14.69
N THR A 150 -5.40 -22.30 -14.51
CA THR A 150 -6.11 -23.03 -15.58
C THR A 150 -6.48 -22.10 -16.72
N GLU A 151 -7.03 -20.94 -16.41
CA GLU A 151 -7.45 -19.92 -17.36
C GLU A 151 -6.24 -19.30 -18.08
N THR A 152 -5.13 -19.07 -17.36
CA THR A 152 -3.87 -18.62 -17.96
C THR A 152 -3.34 -19.63 -18.99
N VAL A 153 -3.34 -20.93 -18.65
CA VAL A 153 -2.91 -21.98 -19.58
C VAL A 153 -3.82 -22.05 -20.80
N ALA A 154 -5.14 -21.98 -20.60
CA ALA A 154 -6.11 -22.00 -21.69
C ALA A 154 -5.98 -20.77 -22.61
N LEU A 155 -5.74 -19.57 -22.05
CA LEU A 155 -5.50 -18.35 -22.80
C LEU A 155 -4.22 -18.46 -23.65
N ASN A 156 -3.13 -18.96 -23.06
CA ASN A 156 -1.88 -19.20 -23.77
C ASN A 156 -2.04 -20.22 -24.90
N ALA A 157 -2.78 -21.31 -24.65
CA ALA A 157 -3.09 -22.31 -25.68
C ALA A 157 -3.92 -21.71 -26.82
N ALA A 158 -4.90 -20.84 -26.51
CA ALA A 158 -5.71 -20.15 -27.52
C ALA A 158 -4.85 -19.22 -28.39
N TYR A 159 -3.95 -18.45 -27.80
CA TYR A 159 -2.99 -17.60 -28.54
C TYR A 159 -1.99 -18.40 -29.36
N ALA A 160 -1.59 -19.60 -28.92
CA ALA A 160 -0.73 -20.50 -29.67
C ALA A 160 -1.41 -21.05 -30.94
N ILE A 161 -2.74 -21.14 -30.95
CA ILE A 161 -3.51 -21.53 -32.15
C ILE A 161 -3.57 -20.36 -33.13
N SER A 162 -4.01 -19.18 -32.68
CA SER A 162 -4.02 -17.94 -33.48
C SER A 162 -4.33 -16.73 -32.60
N SER A 163 -3.98 -15.53 -33.08
CA SER A 163 -4.37 -14.27 -32.42
C SER A 163 -5.88 -14.12 -32.28
N VAL A 164 -6.66 -14.54 -33.28
CA VAL A 164 -8.13 -14.47 -33.25
C VAL A 164 -8.72 -15.39 -32.18
N ALA A 165 -8.19 -16.61 -32.03
CA ALA A 165 -8.61 -17.54 -30.99
C ALA A 165 -8.28 -17.03 -29.58
N GLY A 166 -7.07 -16.46 -29.40
CA GLY A 166 -6.67 -15.81 -28.15
C GLY A 166 -7.62 -14.67 -27.75
N LEU A 167 -7.88 -13.72 -28.67
CA LEU A 167 -8.80 -12.60 -28.43
C LEU A 167 -10.23 -13.05 -28.14
N ALA A 168 -10.71 -14.11 -28.82
CA ALA A 168 -12.03 -14.66 -28.56
C ALA A 168 -12.15 -15.26 -27.16
N TYR A 169 -11.15 -16.04 -26.72
CA TYR A 169 -11.12 -16.61 -25.37
C TYR A 169 -10.97 -15.51 -24.30
N GLU A 170 -10.11 -14.54 -24.54
CA GLU A 170 -9.94 -13.38 -23.67
C GLU A 170 -11.23 -12.58 -23.48
N ALA A 171 -12.01 -12.38 -24.55
CA ALA A 171 -13.31 -11.72 -24.45
C ALA A 171 -14.27 -12.45 -23.50
N THR A 172 -14.19 -13.79 -23.43
CA THR A 172 -14.97 -14.58 -22.45
C THR A 172 -14.52 -14.34 -21.01
N LEU A 173 -13.20 -14.20 -20.79
CA LEU A 173 -12.65 -13.88 -19.48
C LEU A 173 -13.01 -12.46 -19.04
N ARG A 174 -12.90 -11.47 -19.95
CA ARG A 174 -13.26 -10.06 -19.69
C ARG A 174 -14.74 -9.86 -19.40
N ALA A 175 -15.61 -10.77 -19.84
CA ALA A 175 -17.04 -10.73 -19.51
C ALA A 175 -17.30 -11.04 -18.03
N ASN A 176 -16.34 -11.64 -17.31
CA ASN A 176 -16.45 -11.88 -15.88
C ASN A 176 -15.81 -10.74 -15.08
N ALA A 177 -16.65 -9.96 -14.38
CA ALA A 177 -16.20 -8.83 -13.56
C ALA A 177 -15.31 -9.21 -12.37
N SER A 178 -15.19 -10.50 -12.04
CA SER A 178 -14.30 -11.01 -10.98
C SER A 178 -12.91 -11.37 -11.50
N ILE A 179 -12.66 -11.26 -12.81
CA ILE A 179 -11.39 -11.60 -13.45
C ILE A 179 -10.73 -10.31 -13.92
N ILE A 180 -9.50 -10.10 -13.48
CA ILE A 180 -8.62 -9.08 -14.02
C ILE A 180 -7.62 -9.79 -14.93
N ILE A 181 -7.55 -9.34 -16.18
CA ILE A 181 -6.54 -9.85 -17.12
C ILE A 181 -5.36 -8.91 -17.07
N ASP A 182 -4.24 -9.46 -16.62
CA ASP A 182 -2.96 -8.76 -16.53
C ASP A 182 -1.95 -9.39 -17.50
N TYR A 183 -1.19 -8.53 -18.18
CA TYR A 183 -0.13 -8.94 -19.11
C TYR A 183 1.22 -8.48 -18.57
N PRO A 184 1.82 -9.22 -17.62
CA PRO A 184 3.06 -8.81 -17.01
C PRO A 184 4.16 -8.68 -18.06
N SER A 185 4.93 -7.60 -17.98
CA SER A 185 5.87 -7.23 -19.04
C SER A 185 7.08 -8.16 -19.10
N LYS A 186 7.38 -8.92 -18.02
CA LYS A 186 8.34 -10.04 -17.96
C LYS A 186 8.23 -10.78 -16.62
N ARG A 187 7.31 -11.74 -16.48
CA ARG A 187 7.49 -12.79 -15.45
C ARG A 187 8.51 -13.81 -15.98
N ARG A 188 9.81 -13.59 -15.67
CA ARG A 188 10.81 -14.66 -15.79
C ARG A 188 10.34 -15.81 -14.90
N MET A 189 9.77 -16.84 -15.53
CA MET A 189 9.65 -18.16 -14.92
C MET A 189 11.07 -18.68 -14.71
N GLY A 190 11.51 -18.64 -13.45
CA GLY A 190 12.62 -19.42 -12.91
C GLY A 190 12.08 -20.25 -11.77
#